data_AF-A0A672KRM7-F1
#
_entry.id   AF-A0A672KRM7-F1
#
_cell.length_a   1.000
_cell.length_b   1.000
_cell.length_c   1.000
_cell.angle_alpha   90.00
_cell.angle_beta   90.00
_cell.angle_gamma   90.00
#
_symmetry.space_group_name_H-M   'P 1'
#
loop_
_entity.id
_entity.type
_entity.pdbx_description
1 polymer ?
#
loop_
_entity_poly.entity_id
_entity_poly.type
_entity_poly.pdbx_seq_one_letter_code
_entity_poly.pdbx_strand_id
1 'polypeptide(L)'
;MEEVDRILIHSLRQAGTDIDEDVQSVKQFTSELIVEAVVKCLRVIDPALGNGLSHALPPGMSARFRLGMSLAQSCQDVGFKGEIGYQTFLYSNEPEIRSLFMFLVEKLPRERADASDQPAGKSALLQRAIAAQIKAQLSVPWLPLSCSLPIHHKTQVPQHAYILKSRAKAYMQNSRNFFLATLVILSLQEYRSRKKARLQKRIEEQLRAAAQPRPDTHGATRSTSDLADLLQSFGGASTGGDVLTKGTRFTHTEKFTFTQVPMAAAASALPSSHQSEEDLKAQQEAELSVLQQQLQQLSIQMEEVGGDIKQLTVSIQQVSDELQQKEVSNGEKENSIKMKRQTIDLLPDAENNLLKLQSLIEASSKRVVHLASQWEKHRVPLIDEHRRLKELCSNRESESSRKLSEIKDLHDKIRQSAEEAKKKESLYKQLLAEYETLSKDVSRSTYTMRILEIVGNIKKQKEEITKILSDTKDLQKEINGLTGKLDRTFAVTDELVFKDAKKDESVRKSYKYLAALHENCTQLIQTIEDTGTIMREIRDLEEQVFASAGATMNGQNCCKDGHNCGPTRNLAANHNPVAAAVTSHRHQIVGKNRGEESLNKSGRAFSSTAPQINNKTYLWARYNEMKRLVHGMLI
;
A
#
# COMPACT_ATOMS: atom_id res chain seq x y z
N MET A 1 52.41 18.30 -35.20
CA MET A 1 52.00 19.44 -34.37
C MET A 1 50.66 20.01 -34.83
N GLU A 2 50.45 20.26 -36.12
CA GLU A 2 49.18 20.83 -36.64
C GLU A 2 47.93 19.98 -36.35
N GLU A 3 48.04 18.64 -36.39
CA GLU A 3 46.92 17.75 -36.08
C GLU A 3 46.49 17.83 -34.61
N VAL A 4 47.46 17.97 -33.69
CA VAL A 4 47.18 18.16 -32.25
C VAL A 4 46.48 19.49 -32.02
N ASP A 5 46.92 20.56 -32.68
CA ASP A 5 46.29 21.88 -32.57
C ASP A 5 44.84 21.83 -33.08
N ARG A 6 44.55 21.13 -34.17
CA ARG A 6 43.18 20.96 -34.68
C ARG A 6 42.28 20.22 -33.69
N ILE A 7 42.78 19.16 -33.06
CA ILE A 7 42.04 18.41 -32.03
C ILE A 7 41.78 19.28 -30.80
N LEU A 8 42.78 20.07 -30.38
CA LEU A 8 42.65 21.01 -29.26
C LEU A 8 41.61 22.10 -29.57
N ILE A 9 41.70 22.75 -30.73
CA ILE A 9 40.75 23.79 -31.16
C ILE A 9 39.33 23.23 -31.20
N HIS A 10 39.14 22.03 -31.76
CA HIS A 10 37.84 21.37 -31.77
C HIS A 10 37.30 21.10 -30.35
N SER A 11 38.15 20.63 -29.46
CA SER A 11 37.79 20.36 -28.05
C SER A 11 37.47 21.65 -27.28
N LEU A 12 38.19 22.74 -27.55
CA LEU A 12 37.95 24.06 -26.96
C LEU A 12 36.63 24.69 -27.44
N ARG A 13 36.24 24.45 -28.71
CA ARG A 13 34.90 24.82 -29.23
C ARG A 13 33.80 24.03 -28.52
N GLN A 14 33.98 22.72 -28.31
CA GLN A 14 33.03 21.90 -27.55
C GLN A 14 32.91 22.36 -26.10
N ALA A 15 34.00 22.81 -25.49
CA ALA A 15 34.00 23.43 -24.15
C ALA A 15 33.33 24.82 -24.11
N GLY A 16 32.88 25.34 -25.26
CA GLY A 16 32.12 26.59 -25.39
C GLY A 16 32.95 27.84 -25.64
N THR A 17 34.22 27.72 -26.05
CA THR A 17 35.07 28.86 -26.42
C THR A 17 34.72 29.36 -27.82
N ASP A 18 34.56 30.67 -27.98
CA ASP A 18 34.21 31.30 -29.27
C ASP A 18 35.49 31.52 -30.09
N ILE A 19 35.89 30.51 -30.86
CA ILE A 19 37.08 30.54 -31.72
C ILE A 19 36.60 30.70 -33.17
N ASP A 20 37.19 31.60 -33.95
CA ASP A 20 36.81 31.78 -35.37
C ASP A 20 37.18 30.54 -36.21
N GLU A 21 36.34 30.13 -37.17
CA GLU A 21 36.50 28.91 -38.01
C GLU A 21 37.81 28.93 -38.83
N ASP A 22 38.37 30.12 -39.07
CA ASP A 22 39.62 30.31 -39.82
C ASP A 22 40.90 30.04 -38.99
N VAL A 23 40.78 29.86 -37.68
CA VAL A 23 41.92 29.60 -36.78
C VAL A 23 42.31 28.12 -36.81
N GLN A 24 43.51 27.83 -37.33
CA GLN A 24 44.00 26.45 -37.55
C GLN A 24 45.16 26.03 -36.62
N SER A 25 45.76 26.97 -35.88
CA SER A 25 46.86 26.68 -34.95
C SER A 25 46.79 27.53 -33.67
N VAL A 26 47.31 26.97 -32.57
CA VAL A 26 47.43 27.65 -31.27
C VAL A 26 48.28 28.94 -31.37
N LYS A 27 49.16 29.05 -32.38
CA LYS A 27 49.94 30.27 -32.67
C LYS A 27 49.09 31.50 -32.97
N GLN A 28 47.87 31.29 -33.48
CA GLN A 28 46.97 32.37 -33.89
C GLN A 28 46.09 32.87 -32.73
N PHE A 29 46.27 32.32 -31.53
CA PHE A 29 45.45 32.69 -30.38
C PHE A 29 45.93 34.02 -29.79
N THR A 30 45.00 34.96 -29.64
CA THR A 30 45.24 36.20 -28.89
C THR A 30 45.22 35.93 -27.39
N SER A 31 45.87 36.80 -26.60
CA SER A 31 45.88 36.69 -25.14
C SER A 31 44.47 36.70 -24.54
N GLU A 32 43.54 37.44 -25.16
CA GLU A 32 42.12 37.46 -24.80
C GLU A 32 41.47 36.09 -25.02
N LEU A 33 41.71 35.46 -26.17
CA LEU A 33 41.17 34.15 -26.50
C LEU A 33 41.72 33.05 -25.58
N ILE A 34 43.00 33.13 -25.22
CA ILE A 34 43.65 32.19 -24.31
C ILE A 34 43.01 32.28 -22.92
N VAL A 35 42.85 33.49 -22.38
CA VAL A 35 42.23 33.70 -21.07
C VAL A 35 40.79 33.22 -21.06
N GLU A 36 40.03 33.51 -22.12
CA GLU A 36 38.66 33.06 -22.27
C GLU A 36 38.56 31.52 -22.31
N ALA A 37 39.40 30.88 -23.14
CA ALA A 37 39.45 29.42 -23.29
C ALA A 37 39.79 28.71 -21.97
N VAL A 38 40.78 29.22 -21.23
CA VAL A 38 41.21 28.65 -19.95
C VAL A 38 40.12 28.79 -18.90
N VAL A 39 39.48 29.98 -18.78
CA VAL A 39 38.38 30.19 -17.82
C VAL A 39 37.20 29.28 -18.13
N LYS A 40 36.86 29.10 -19.41
CA LYS A 40 35.78 28.21 -19.84
C LYS A 40 36.09 26.75 -19.53
N CYS A 41 37.32 26.29 -19.79
CA CYS A 41 37.75 24.95 -19.42
C CYS A 41 37.68 24.74 -17.89
N LEU A 42 38.18 25.70 -17.11
CA LEU A 42 38.15 25.63 -15.65
C LEU A 42 36.73 25.59 -15.10
N ARG A 43 35.77 26.34 -15.65
CA ARG A 43 34.35 26.27 -15.24
C ARG A 43 33.73 24.90 -15.48
N VAL A 44 34.13 24.21 -16.53
CA VAL A 44 33.62 22.88 -16.87
C VAL A 44 34.27 21.81 -15.98
N ILE A 45 35.55 21.95 -15.63
CA ILE A 45 36.28 21.00 -14.79
C ILE A 45 35.91 21.17 -13.31
N ASP A 46 35.97 22.39 -12.80
CA ASP A 46 35.60 22.74 -11.43
C ASP A 46 34.82 24.08 -11.41
N PRO A 47 33.47 24.01 -11.34
CA PRO A 47 32.62 25.20 -11.29
C PRO A 47 32.90 26.13 -10.10
N ALA A 48 33.47 25.62 -8.98
CA ALA A 48 33.76 26.44 -7.82
C ALA A 48 34.94 27.39 -8.08
N LEU A 49 35.98 26.91 -8.76
CA LEU A 49 37.15 27.71 -9.14
C LEU A 49 36.85 28.60 -10.35
N GLY A 50 36.17 28.08 -11.38
CA GLY A 50 35.94 28.80 -12.63
C GLY A 50 34.91 29.94 -12.58
N ASN A 51 33.94 29.90 -11.66
CA ASN A 51 32.91 30.95 -11.54
C ASN A 51 33.42 32.23 -10.87
N GLY A 52 34.53 32.16 -10.13
CA GLY A 52 35.19 33.31 -9.51
C GLY A 52 36.08 34.13 -10.46
N LEU A 53 36.30 33.65 -11.69
CA LEU A 53 37.26 34.23 -12.65
C LEU A 53 36.56 34.93 -13.83
N SER A 54 37.04 36.13 -14.16
CA SER A 54 36.59 36.88 -15.33
C SER A 54 37.11 36.23 -16.60
N HIS A 55 36.20 36.03 -17.57
CA HIS A 55 36.51 35.51 -18.91
C HIS A 55 37.02 36.62 -19.86
N ALA A 56 36.88 37.89 -19.47
CA ALA A 56 37.36 39.03 -20.22
C ALA A 56 38.62 39.63 -19.59
N LEU A 57 39.58 40.00 -20.43
CA LEU A 57 40.85 40.59 -20.01
C LEU A 57 40.65 42.07 -19.60
N PRO A 58 41.00 42.49 -18.36
CA PRO A 58 40.82 43.87 -17.91
C PRO A 58 41.67 44.87 -18.73
N PRO A 59 41.25 46.14 -18.85
CA PRO A 59 42.02 47.14 -19.61
C PRO A 59 43.35 47.56 -18.96
N GLY A 60 43.49 47.41 -17.63
CA GLY A 60 44.68 47.81 -16.88
C GLY A 60 45.68 46.67 -16.61
N MET A 61 46.97 46.92 -16.84
CA MET A 61 48.04 45.91 -16.69
C MET A 61 48.14 45.30 -15.28
N SER A 62 47.92 46.08 -14.22
CA SER A 62 47.90 45.56 -12.84
C SER A 62 46.75 44.60 -12.58
N ALA A 63 45.59 44.83 -13.20
CA ALA A 63 44.44 43.92 -13.12
C ALA A 63 44.66 42.67 -13.98
N ARG A 64 45.31 42.80 -15.15
CA ARG A 64 45.74 41.66 -15.98
C ARG A 64 46.73 40.75 -15.25
N PHE A 65 47.69 41.33 -14.52
CA PHE A 65 48.63 40.58 -13.69
C PHE A 65 47.91 39.77 -12.61
N ARG A 66 46.99 40.40 -11.84
CA ARG A 66 46.21 39.70 -10.81
C ARG A 66 45.35 38.57 -11.38
N LEU A 67 44.71 38.80 -12.53
CA LEU A 67 43.92 37.79 -13.22
C LEU A 67 44.81 36.63 -13.69
N GLY A 68 45.95 36.93 -14.33
CA GLY A 68 46.91 35.93 -14.79
C GLY A 68 47.47 35.08 -13.65
N MET A 69 47.76 35.68 -12.49
CA MET A 69 48.19 34.93 -11.29
C MET A 69 47.06 34.07 -10.72
N SER A 70 45.82 34.57 -10.71
CA SER A 70 44.66 33.79 -10.23
C SER A 70 44.35 32.60 -11.16
N LEU A 71 44.52 32.79 -12.47
CA LEU A 71 44.39 31.71 -13.47
C LEU A 71 45.49 30.66 -13.32
N ALA A 72 46.74 31.09 -13.13
CA ALA A 72 47.86 30.19 -12.88
C ALA A 72 47.61 29.34 -11.63
N GLN A 73 47.21 29.98 -10.52
CA GLN A 73 46.89 29.27 -9.28
C GLN A 73 45.75 28.26 -9.48
N SER A 74 44.67 28.67 -10.15
CA SER A 74 43.52 27.78 -10.39
C SER A 74 43.89 26.58 -11.27
N CYS A 75 44.78 26.75 -12.26
CA CYS A 75 45.28 25.65 -13.07
C CYS A 75 46.20 24.72 -12.28
N GLN A 76 47.01 25.25 -11.34
CA GLN A 76 47.82 24.44 -10.43
C GLN A 76 46.95 23.66 -9.42
N ASP A 77 45.88 24.27 -8.90
CA ASP A 77 44.94 23.63 -7.97
C ASP A 77 44.19 22.46 -8.64
N VAL A 78 43.92 22.56 -9.95
CA VAL A 78 43.40 21.45 -10.79
C VAL A 78 44.44 20.37 -11.07
N GLY A 79 45.71 20.61 -10.73
CA GLY A 79 46.80 19.63 -10.77
C GLY A 79 47.75 19.77 -11.95
N PHE A 80 47.83 20.94 -12.59
CA PHE A 80 48.84 21.20 -13.63
C PHE A 80 50.25 21.23 -13.00
N LYS A 81 51.18 20.45 -13.56
CA LYS A 81 52.54 20.26 -13.00
C LYS A 81 53.62 21.18 -13.57
N GLY A 82 53.30 21.97 -14.59
CA GLY A 82 54.26 22.91 -15.20
C GLY A 82 54.30 24.26 -14.47
N GLU A 83 55.43 24.96 -14.56
CA GLU A 83 55.55 26.33 -14.08
C GLU A 83 54.67 27.25 -14.93
N ILE A 84 53.63 27.82 -14.32
CA ILE A 84 52.70 28.74 -14.98
C ILE A 84 52.56 30.01 -14.16
N GLY A 85 52.55 31.14 -14.87
CA GLY A 85 52.39 32.46 -14.26
C GLY A 85 51.59 33.38 -15.18
N TYR A 86 51.45 34.65 -14.77
CA TYR A 86 50.76 35.65 -15.58
C TYR A 86 51.37 35.82 -16.98
N GLN A 87 52.68 35.57 -17.13
CA GLN A 87 53.40 35.69 -18.39
C GLN A 87 52.91 34.69 -19.43
N THR A 88 52.58 33.47 -19.02
CA THR A 88 52.09 32.41 -19.92
C THR A 88 50.81 32.86 -20.64
N PHE A 89 49.92 33.59 -19.97
CA PHE A 89 48.65 34.07 -20.55
C PHE A 89 48.77 35.40 -21.31
N LEU A 90 49.67 36.28 -20.88
CA LEU A 90 49.80 37.63 -21.44
C LEU A 90 50.81 37.71 -22.59
N TYR A 91 51.84 36.87 -22.57
CA TYR A 91 52.95 36.86 -23.54
C TYR A 91 53.11 35.51 -24.23
N SER A 92 52.06 34.67 -24.18
CA SER A 92 51.81 33.45 -24.95
C SER A 92 53.04 32.74 -25.53
N ASN A 93 53.62 31.82 -24.77
CA ASN A 93 54.63 30.90 -25.27
C ASN A 93 53.95 29.64 -25.83
N GLU A 94 54.11 29.37 -27.13
CA GLU A 94 53.41 28.32 -27.87
C GLU A 94 53.52 26.91 -27.23
N PRO A 95 54.71 26.37 -26.87
CA PRO A 95 54.82 25.08 -26.18
C PRO A 95 54.12 25.05 -24.82
N GLU A 96 54.19 26.13 -24.04
CA GLU A 96 53.58 26.20 -22.70
C GLU A 96 52.06 26.23 -22.79
N ILE A 97 51.51 27.07 -23.66
CA ILE A 97 50.06 27.18 -23.90
C ILE A 97 49.49 25.89 -24.48
N ARG A 98 50.22 25.22 -25.39
CA ARG A 98 49.81 23.93 -25.92
C ARG A 98 49.79 22.84 -24.84
N SER A 99 50.82 22.78 -24.00
CA SER A 99 50.88 21.84 -22.88
C SER A 99 49.73 22.08 -21.89
N LEU A 100 49.44 23.35 -21.60
CA LEU A 100 48.34 23.75 -20.74
C LEU A 100 46.97 23.33 -21.32
N PHE A 101 46.70 23.60 -22.61
CA PHE A 101 45.45 23.18 -23.23
C PHE A 101 45.33 21.67 -23.39
N MET A 102 46.41 20.94 -23.67
CA MET A 102 46.39 19.47 -23.65
C MET A 102 45.97 18.94 -22.29
N PHE A 103 46.54 19.48 -21.22
CA PHE A 103 46.15 19.10 -19.85
C PHE A 103 44.69 19.44 -19.55
N LEU A 104 44.25 20.67 -19.83
CA LEU A 104 42.88 21.10 -19.55
C LEU A 104 41.87 20.29 -20.35
N VAL A 105 42.12 20.04 -21.64
CA VAL A 105 41.26 19.22 -22.50
C VAL A 105 41.22 17.76 -22.04
N GLU A 106 42.33 17.20 -21.55
CA GLU A 106 42.34 15.85 -20.98
C GLU A 106 41.46 15.74 -19.73
N LYS A 107 41.38 16.83 -18.94
CA LYS A 107 40.58 16.92 -17.72
C LYS A 107 39.12 17.31 -17.96
N LEU A 108 38.76 17.78 -19.16
CA LEU A 108 37.36 18.00 -19.50
C LEU A 108 36.59 16.68 -19.39
N PRO A 109 35.35 16.68 -18.86
CA PRO A 109 34.49 15.51 -18.89
C PRO A 109 34.37 15.04 -20.33
N ARG A 110 34.95 13.88 -20.66
CA ARG A 110 34.84 13.29 -22.00
C ARG A 110 33.39 12.93 -22.26
N GLU A 111 32.62 13.85 -22.85
CA GLU A 111 31.45 13.47 -23.63
C GLU A 111 31.97 12.59 -24.78
N ARG A 112 31.44 11.37 -24.86
CA ARG A 112 31.75 10.46 -25.96
C ARG A 112 31.41 11.21 -27.26
N ALA A 113 32.43 11.46 -28.07
CA ALA A 113 32.34 12.12 -29.35
C ALA A 113 31.12 11.65 -30.14
N ASP A 114 30.43 12.63 -30.69
CA ASP A 114 29.27 12.48 -31.54
C ASP A 114 29.51 11.44 -32.64
N ALA A 115 28.66 10.41 -32.66
CA ALA A 115 28.30 9.76 -33.90
C ALA A 115 27.47 10.76 -34.72
N SER A 116 28.16 11.70 -35.38
CA SER A 116 27.59 12.45 -36.49
C SER A 116 27.19 11.44 -37.58
N ASP A 117 25.98 11.61 -38.13
CA ASP A 117 25.31 10.80 -39.16
C ASP A 117 24.62 9.48 -38.77
N GLN A 118 24.00 9.42 -37.59
CA GLN A 118 22.82 8.57 -37.41
C GLN A 118 21.66 9.34 -36.76
N PRO A 119 20.40 9.09 -37.18
CA PRO A 119 19.25 9.77 -36.60
C PRO A 119 19.23 9.51 -35.10
N ALA A 120 19.41 10.59 -34.32
CA ALA A 120 19.58 10.53 -32.89
C ALA A 120 18.60 9.55 -32.24
N GLY A 121 19.14 8.51 -31.60
CA GLY A 121 18.33 7.54 -30.88
C GLY A 121 17.42 8.26 -29.88
N LYS A 122 16.18 7.75 -29.72
CA LYS A 122 15.14 8.36 -28.87
C LYS A 122 15.62 8.69 -27.45
N SER A 123 16.64 8.00 -26.95
CA SER A 123 17.29 8.25 -25.65
C SER A 123 18.06 9.56 -25.60
N ALA A 124 18.80 9.92 -26.66
CA ALA A 124 19.57 11.17 -26.72
C ALA A 124 18.65 12.40 -26.81
N LEU A 125 17.57 12.29 -27.59
CA LEU A 125 16.53 13.32 -27.64
C LEU A 125 15.84 13.51 -26.28
N LEU A 126 15.56 12.41 -25.58
CA LEU A 126 14.98 12.47 -24.23
C LEU A 126 15.95 13.10 -23.23
N GLN A 127 17.23 12.75 -23.26
CA GLN A 127 18.23 13.34 -22.36
C GLN A 127 18.40 14.84 -22.60
N ARG A 128 18.42 15.27 -23.87
CA ARG A 128 18.45 16.70 -24.24
C ARG A 128 17.20 17.45 -23.79
N ALA A 129 16.02 16.83 -23.93
CA ALA A 129 14.76 17.39 -23.46
C ALA A 129 14.69 17.49 -21.92
N ILE A 130 15.18 16.47 -21.20
CA ILE A 130 15.27 16.49 -19.74
C ILE A 130 16.22 17.59 -19.27
N ALA A 131 17.42 17.68 -19.85
CA ALA A 131 18.40 18.71 -19.51
C ALA A 131 17.84 20.13 -19.77
N ALA A 132 17.17 20.34 -20.90
CA ALA A 132 16.52 21.60 -21.22
C ALA A 132 15.41 21.96 -20.21
N GLN A 133 14.58 20.98 -19.82
CA GLN A 133 13.49 21.21 -18.87
C GLN A 133 14.01 21.50 -17.45
N ILE A 134 15.07 20.81 -17.01
CA ILE A 134 15.72 21.07 -15.72
C ILE A 134 16.31 22.48 -15.72
N LYS A 135 17.01 22.87 -16.78
CA LYS A 135 17.58 24.23 -16.92
C LYS A 135 16.48 25.31 -16.88
N ALA A 136 15.36 25.07 -17.55
CA ALA A 136 14.20 25.97 -17.51
C ALA A 136 13.59 26.07 -16.09
N GLN A 137 13.45 24.95 -15.38
CA GLN A 137 12.91 24.93 -14.01
C GLN A 137 13.83 25.64 -13.01
N LEU A 138 15.15 25.47 -13.16
CA LEU A 138 16.15 26.13 -12.30
C LEU A 138 16.27 27.63 -12.57
N SER A 139 15.85 28.11 -13.75
CA SER A 139 15.81 29.55 -14.06
C SER A 139 14.59 30.29 -13.49
N VAL A 140 13.62 29.58 -12.90
CA VAL A 140 12.45 30.21 -12.26
C VAL A 140 12.77 30.54 -10.79
N PRO A 141 12.54 31.79 -10.32
CA PRO A 141 12.70 32.14 -8.92
C PRO A 141 11.83 31.25 -8.03
N TRP A 142 12.43 30.63 -7.00
CA TRP A 142 11.69 29.77 -6.09
C TRP A 142 10.70 30.59 -5.26
N LEU A 143 9.40 30.31 -5.42
CA LEU A 143 8.32 30.94 -4.65
C LEU A 143 7.49 29.87 -3.92
N PRO A 144 7.11 30.10 -2.64
CA PRO A 144 6.22 29.22 -1.91
C PRO A 144 4.86 29.03 -2.60
N LEU A 145 4.30 27.82 -2.54
CA LEU A 145 3.07 27.38 -3.25
C LEU A 145 1.81 28.25 -3.02
N SER A 146 1.78 29.06 -1.96
CA SER A 146 0.72 30.01 -1.64
C SER A 146 0.78 31.31 -2.45
N CYS A 147 1.88 31.58 -3.14
CA CYS A 147 2.10 32.80 -3.92
C CYS A 147 2.06 32.56 -5.44
N SER A 148 1.88 31.31 -5.88
CA SER A 148 1.79 30.97 -7.31
C SER A 148 0.34 31.02 -7.79
N LEU A 149 -0.07 32.13 -8.42
CA LEU A 149 -1.31 32.15 -9.20
C LEU A 149 -1.14 31.26 -10.45
N PRO A 150 -2.19 30.55 -10.90
CA PRO A 150 -2.09 29.61 -12.01
C PRO A 150 -1.93 30.37 -13.32
N ILE A 151 -0.69 30.52 -13.79
CA ILE A 151 -0.41 30.96 -15.15
C ILE A 151 -0.73 29.78 -16.08
N HIS A 152 -1.82 29.92 -16.83
CA HIS A 152 -2.17 29.00 -17.92
C HIS A 152 -1.11 29.08 -19.02
N HIS A 153 -0.10 28.20 -18.97
CA HIS A 153 0.66 27.83 -20.16
C HIS A 153 0.27 26.42 -20.60
N LYS A 154 -0.39 26.36 -21.77
CA LYS A 154 -0.57 25.15 -22.56
C LYS A 154 0.79 24.70 -23.07
N THR A 155 1.45 23.79 -22.36
CA THR A 155 2.52 22.97 -22.94
C THR A 155 2.41 21.56 -22.40
N GLN A 156 2.28 20.60 -23.33
CA GLN A 156 2.27 19.17 -23.08
C GLN A 156 3.50 18.77 -22.26
N VAL A 157 3.27 18.11 -21.11
CA VAL A 157 4.34 17.54 -20.28
C VAL A 157 4.40 16.03 -20.52
N PRO A 158 5.58 15.44 -20.85
CA PRO A 158 5.75 14.00 -20.94
C PRO A 158 5.83 13.31 -19.57
N GLN A 159 5.34 12.08 -19.55
CA GLN A 159 5.28 11.16 -18.41
C GLN A 159 6.68 10.69 -17.98
N HIS A 160 7.32 11.33 -17.01
CA HIS A 160 8.44 10.72 -16.26
C HIS A 160 8.57 11.34 -14.86
N ALA A 161 7.65 10.96 -13.96
CA ALA A 161 7.67 11.36 -12.55
C ALA A 161 7.36 10.17 -11.62
N TYR A 162 8.01 9.02 -11.86
CA TYR A 162 7.78 7.80 -11.07
C TYR A 162 8.88 7.43 -10.07
N ILE A 163 10.08 8.02 -10.14
CA ILE A 163 11.18 7.62 -9.23
C ILE A 163 11.29 8.53 -7.99
N LEU A 164 10.81 9.78 -8.04
CA LEU A 164 10.74 10.67 -6.86
C LEU A 164 9.46 10.46 -6.00
N LYS A 165 8.47 9.72 -6.50
CA LYS A 165 7.22 9.42 -5.76
C LYS A 165 7.39 8.40 -4.64
N SER A 166 8.43 7.56 -4.70
CA SER A 166 8.68 6.51 -3.71
C SER A 166 9.19 7.09 -2.40
N ARG A 167 10.06 8.10 -2.47
CA ARG A 167 10.64 8.78 -1.29
C ARG A 167 9.72 9.88 -0.75
N ALA A 168 8.91 10.50 -1.62
CA ALA A 168 7.87 11.45 -1.22
C ALA A 168 6.68 10.79 -0.51
N LYS A 169 6.39 9.49 -0.77
CA LYS A 169 5.30 8.77 -0.10
C LYS A 169 5.52 8.60 1.41
N ALA A 170 6.76 8.41 1.85
CA ALA A 170 7.09 8.26 3.28
C ALA A 170 6.96 9.60 4.04
N TYR A 171 7.34 10.72 3.42
CA TYR A 171 7.18 12.05 4.01
C TYR A 171 5.72 12.56 3.91
N MET A 172 4.98 12.27 2.82
CA MET A 172 3.57 12.66 2.69
C MET A 172 2.61 11.83 3.54
N GLN A 173 2.94 10.60 3.95
CA GLN A 173 2.07 9.82 4.83
C GLN A 173 1.98 10.47 6.22
N ASN A 174 3.08 11.05 6.72
CA ASN A 174 3.10 11.78 7.99
C ASN A 174 2.34 13.12 7.90
N SER A 175 2.46 13.85 6.78
CA SER A 175 1.66 15.06 6.56
C SER A 175 0.18 14.78 6.25
N ARG A 176 -0.18 13.62 5.68
CA ARG A 176 -1.60 13.25 5.48
C ARG A 176 -2.32 12.99 6.80
N ASN A 177 -1.66 12.48 7.84
CA ASN A 177 -2.29 12.38 9.15
C ASN A 177 -2.53 13.76 9.80
N PHE A 178 -1.67 14.75 9.49
CA PHE A 178 -1.86 16.13 9.93
C PHE A 178 -2.92 16.88 9.09
N PHE A 179 -3.03 16.61 7.78
CA PHE A 179 -3.95 17.30 6.87
C PHE A 179 -5.32 16.62 6.72
N LEU A 180 -5.45 15.30 6.92
CA LEU A 180 -6.75 14.60 6.97
C LEU A 180 -7.57 14.95 8.22
N ALA A 181 -6.96 15.60 9.21
CA ALA A 181 -7.68 16.21 10.33
C ALA A 181 -8.40 17.52 9.93
N THR A 182 -8.03 18.14 8.81
CA THR A 182 -8.42 19.53 8.49
C THR A 182 -9.28 19.65 7.23
N LEU A 183 -9.32 18.65 6.35
CA LEU A 183 -9.95 18.75 5.02
C LEU A 183 -10.95 17.63 4.70
N VAL A 184 -11.77 17.24 5.67
CA VAL A 184 -13.11 16.72 5.37
C VAL A 184 -14.07 17.88 5.60
N ILE A 185 -14.71 18.38 4.53
CA ILE A 185 -15.82 19.30 4.66
C ILE A 185 -16.97 18.52 5.30
N LEU A 186 -16.96 18.45 6.62
CA LEU A 186 -18.15 18.22 7.41
C LEU A 186 -19.05 19.44 7.21
N SER A 187 -20.36 19.22 7.13
CA SER A 187 -21.29 20.33 7.25
C SER A 187 -20.97 21.13 8.54
N LEU A 188 -21.11 22.46 8.51
CA LEU A 188 -20.83 23.32 9.67
C LEU A 188 -21.55 22.82 10.94
N GLN A 189 -22.71 22.19 10.75
CA GLN A 189 -23.52 21.53 11.77
C GLN A 189 -22.84 20.27 12.33
N GLU A 190 -22.31 19.38 11.49
CA GLU A 190 -21.56 18.20 11.97
C GLU A 190 -20.25 18.57 12.65
N TYR A 191 -19.55 19.61 12.18
CA TYR A 191 -18.35 20.12 12.86
C TYR A 191 -18.70 20.67 14.26
N ARG A 192 -19.77 21.46 14.38
CA ARG A 192 -20.26 21.97 15.67
C ARG A 192 -20.71 20.84 16.60
N SER A 193 -21.43 19.83 16.09
CA SER A 193 -21.86 18.67 16.87
C SER A 193 -20.68 17.83 17.36
N ARG A 194 -19.67 17.58 16.51
CA ARG A 194 -18.47 16.84 16.93
C ARG A 194 -17.60 17.63 17.90
N LYS A 195 -17.52 18.95 17.76
CA LYS A 195 -16.82 19.82 18.72
C LYS A 195 -17.54 19.83 20.07
N LYS A 196 -18.88 19.91 20.09
CA LYS A 196 -19.71 19.80 21.29
C LYS A 196 -19.55 18.43 21.97
N ALA A 197 -19.57 17.34 21.21
CA ALA A 197 -19.36 15.99 21.73
C ALA A 197 -17.95 15.77 22.31
N ARG A 198 -16.91 16.30 21.66
CA ARG A 198 -15.53 16.26 22.18
C ARG A 198 -15.39 17.07 23.46
N LEU A 199 -16.05 18.23 23.53
CA LEU A 199 -16.04 19.07 24.72
C LEU A 199 -16.78 18.37 25.88
N GLN A 200 -17.96 17.81 25.64
CA GLN A 200 -18.69 17.03 26.63
C GLN A 200 -17.87 15.84 27.13
N LYS A 201 -17.25 15.08 26.23
CA LYS A 201 -16.41 13.93 26.61
C LYS A 201 -15.19 14.36 27.45
N ARG A 202 -14.56 15.49 27.10
CA ARG A 202 -13.43 16.03 27.85
C ARG A 202 -13.85 16.55 29.24
N ILE A 203 -15.02 17.17 29.33
CA ILE A 203 -15.61 17.60 30.61
C ILE A 203 -15.94 16.38 31.45
N GLU A 204 -16.52 15.34 30.86
CA GLU A 204 -16.88 14.10 31.55
C GLU A 204 -15.63 13.33 32.03
N GLU A 205 -14.56 13.30 31.24
CA GLU A 205 -13.26 12.73 31.62
C GLU A 205 -12.56 13.55 32.72
N GLN A 206 -12.67 14.88 32.69
CA GLN A 206 -12.14 15.76 33.73
C GLN A 206 -12.92 15.61 35.05
N LEU A 207 -14.26 15.52 34.98
CA LEU A 207 -15.10 15.27 36.16
C LEU A 207 -14.86 13.87 36.73
N ARG A 208 -14.67 12.86 35.87
CA ARG A 208 -14.31 11.50 36.28
C ARG A 208 -12.91 11.41 36.90
N ALA A 209 -11.95 12.20 36.40
CA ALA A 209 -10.62 12.31 36.97
C ALA A 209 -10.60 13.08 38.32
N ALA A 210 -11.47 14.09 38.47
CA ALA A 210 -11.63 14.83 39.72
C ALA A 210 -12.38 14.03 40.80
N ALA A 211 -13.21 13.06 40.41
CA ALA A 211 -13.96 12.19 41.31
C ALA A 211 -13.20 10.93 41.79
N GLN A 212 -11.96 10.69 41.31
CA GLN A 212 -11.14 9.56 41.72
C GLN A 212 -10.32 9.90 42.97
N PRO A 213 -10.37 9.11 44.06
CA PRO A 213 -9.48 9.30 45.21
C PRO A 213 -8.04 8.92 44.83
N ARG A 214 -7.09 9.82 45.08
CA ARG A 214 -5.64 9.52 44.96
C ARG A 214 -5.21 8.64 46.14
N PRO A 215 -4.47 7.54 45.91
CA PRO A 215 -3.80 6.84 46.99
C PRO A 215 -2.53 7.61 47.37
N ASP A 216 -2.24 7.60 48.67
CA ASP A 216 -0.99 8.01 49.32
C ASP A 216 -0.84 9.50 49.64
N THR A 217 -1.31 9.92 50.82
CA THR A 217 -0.48 10.30 52.00
C THR A 217 -1.42 10.83 53.09
N HIS A 218 -1.31 10.26 54.29
CA HIS A 218 -2.11 10.65 55.46
C HIS A 218 -1.68 12.00 56.04
N GLY A 219 -2.65 12.79 56.48
CA GLY A 219 -2.48 13.77 57.56
C GLY A 219 -2.49 15.25 57.16
N ALA A 220 -3.68 15.85 57.02
CA ALA A 220 -4.02 17.16 57.59
C ALA A 220 -5.46 17.54 57.20
N THR A 221 -6.25 17.87 58.21
CA THR A 221 -7.60 18.44 58.17
C THR A 221 -7.72 19.68 57.28
N ARG A 222 -8.75 19.73 56.43
CA ARG A 222 -9.60 20.91 56.20
C ARG A 222 -10.87 20.56 55.42
N SER A 223 -12.00 20.74 56.10
CA SER A 223 -13.29 21.19 55.56
C SER A 223 -13.07 22.28 54.48
N THR A 224 -13.83 22.35 53.39
CA THR A 224 -15.26 22.71 53.34
C THR A 224 -15.85 22.32 51.97
N SER A 225 -17.17 22.15 51.96
CA SER A 225 -18.05 22.39 50.81
C SER A 225 -17.52 23.49 49.88
N ASP A 226 -17.45 23.24 48.56
CA ASP A 226 -17.81 24.31 47.61
C ASP A 226 -18.03 23.94 46.14
N LEU A 227 -18.99 23.06 45.87
CA LEU A 227 -19.64 23.04 44.54
C LEU A 227 -20.83 24.02 44.49
N ALA A 228 -21.25 24.52 45.65
CA ALA A 228 -22.39 25.43 45.81
C ALA A 228 -22.03 26.88 45.46
N ASP A 229 -20.86 27.41 45.87
CA ASP A 229 -20.46 28.79 45.53
C ASP A 229 -20.01 28.92 44.07
N LEU A 230 -19.50 27.86 43.44
CA LEU A 230 -19.08 27.94 42.04
C LEU A 230 -20.29 28.08 41.09
N LEU A 231 -21.44 27.52 41.45
CA LEU A 231 -22.68 27.60 40.67
C LEU A 231 -23.45 28.93 40.87
N GLN A 232 -23.20 29.67 41.94
CA GLN A 232 -23.79 31.00 42.17
C GLN A 232 -23.16 32.13 41.33
N SER A 233 -22.01 31.90 40.69
CA SER A 233 -21.31 32.93 39.91
C SER A 233 -21.82 33.15 38.46
N PHE A 234 -22.67 32.25 37.94
CA PHE A 234 -23.17 32.32 36.55
C PHE A 234 -24.70 32.48 36.40
N GLY A 235 -25.46 32.48 37.49
CA GLY A 235 -26.92 32.61 37.48
C GLY A 235 -27.39 33.82 38.28
N GLY A 236 -27.79 34.89 37.60
CA GLY A 236 -28.51 35.99 38.22
C GLY A 236 -29.80 35.49 38.87
N ALA A 237 -29.98 35.83 40.14
CA ALA A 237 -31.12 35.40 40.94
C ALA A 237 -32.44 35.94 40.39
N SER A 238 -33.37 35.03 40.08
CA SER A 238 -34.81 35.24 40.10
C SER A 238 -35.48 33.94 40.53
N THR A 239 -35.95 33.95 41.78
CA THR A 239 -37.12 33.25 42.33
C THR A 239 -37.31 31.75 42.11
N GLY A 240 -37.56 31.06 43.23
CA GLY A 240 -38.69 30.14 43.31
C GLY A 240 -38.34 28.69 43.62
N GLY A 241 -38.37 28.36 44.92
CA GLY A 241 -38.54 27.00 45.38
C GLY A 241 -39.88 26.41 44.91
N ASP A 242 -39.80 25.12 44.61
CA ASP A 242 -40.86 24.26 44.10
C ASP A 242 -41.99 24.12 45.12
N VAL A 243 -43.21 24.44 44.70
CA VAL A 243 -44.45 24.23 45.44
C VAL A 243 -44.88 22.79 45.23
N LEU A 244 -44.96 22.06 46.34
CA LEU A 244 -45.61 20.75 46.41
C LEU A 244 -47.06 20.85 45.93
N THR A 245 -47.36 20.01 44.96
CA THR A 245 -48.69 19.68 44.46
C THR A 245 -49.60 19.18 45.60
N LYS A 246 -50.63 19.95 45.96
CA LYS A 246 -51.89 19.39 46.46
C LYS A 246 -53.07 20.19 45.91
N GLY A 247 -53.85 19.50 45.10
CA GLY A 247 -55.08 19.99 44.51
C GLY A 247 -56.20 20.16 45.53
N THR A 248 -56.96 21.21 45.26
CA THR A 248 -58.30 21.59 45.71
C THR A 248 -59.27 20.41 45.74
N ARG A 249 -59.99 20.21 46.86
CA ARG A 249 -61.39 19.75 46.93
C ARG A 249 -61.90 19.74 48.38
N PHE A 250 -62.76 20.69 48.76
CA PHE A 250 -64.11 20.41 49.29
C PHE A 250 -64.82 21.71 49.68
N THR A 251 -65.97 21.89 49.07
CA THR A 251 -67.05 22.81 49.40
C THR A 251 -67.72 22.41 50.72
N HIS A 252 -67.89 23.33 51.67
CA HIS A 252 -69.04 23.30 52.58
C HIS A 252 -69.39 24.70 53.11
N THR A 253 -70.46 25.25 52.54
CA THR A 253 -71.36 26.25 53.14
C THR A 253 -72.09 25.65 54.34
N GLU A 254 -72.12 26.34 55.49
CA GLU A 254 -73.27 26.41 56.42
C GLU A 254 -72.95 27.40 57.55
N LYS A 255 -73.60 28.58 57.56
CA LYS A 255 -74.84 28.94 58.30
C LYS A 255 -74.64 29.16 59.80
N PHE A 256 -74.77 30.44 60.17
CA PHE A 256 -74.93 30.94 61.53
C PHE A 256 -76.10 30.24 62.25
N THR A 257 -75.84 29.77 63.48
CA THR A 257 -76.90 29.45 64.44
C THR A 257 -76.74 30.38 65.63
N PHE A 258 -77.53 31.45 65.63
CA PHE A 258 -77.81 32.27 66.80
C PHE A 258 -78.60 31.39 67.77
N THR A 259 -78.06 31.12 68.95
CA THR A 259 -78.82 30.47 70.02
C THR A 259 -78.67 31.27 71.30
N GLN A 260 -79.84 31.61 71.82
CA GLN A 260 -80.12 32.46 72.95
C GLN A 260 -79.42 32.00 74.23
N VAL A 261 -79.04 33.00 75.01
CA VAL A 261 -78.95 32.98 76.46
C VAL A 261 -80.15 32.20 77.04
N PRO A 262 -79.92 31.34 78.05
CA PRO A 262 -80.88 31.20 79.12
C PRO A 262 -80.27 31.74 80.41
N MET A 263 -80.80 32.88 80.85
CA MET A 263 -80.90 33.17 82.27
C MET A 263 -81.82 32.12 82.88
N ALA A 264 -81.29 31.33 83.81
CA ALA A 264 -82.07 30.66 84.84
C ALA A 264 -81.38 31.03 86.16
N ALA A 265 -81.93 31.99 86.91
CA ALA A 265 -83.10 31.86 87.79
C ALA A 265 -82.80 30.98 89.01
N ALA A 266 -82.50 31.63 90.12
CA ALA A 266 -82.89 31.26 91.48
C ALA A 266 -82.45 32.42 92.39
N ALA A 267 -83.33 33.34 92.77
CA ALA A 267 -84.40 33.21 93.75
C ALA A 267 -83.88 33.02 95.18
N SER A 268 -84.41 33.85 96.07
CA SER A 268 -84.45 33.70 97.53
C SER A 268 -83.10 33.79 98.25
N ALA A 269 -82.99 34.33 99.45
CA ALA A 269 -83.85 35.10 100.32
C ALA A 269 -82.88 35.65 101.39
N LEU A 270 -83.20 36.79 102.01
CA LEU A 270 -82.68 37.03 103.35
C LEU A 270 -83.10 35.84 104.23
N PRO A 271 -82.19 35.30 105.05
CA PRO A 271 -82.40 35.54 106.45
C PRO A 271 -81.12 35.73 107.26
N SER A 272 -81.26 36.62 108.23
CA SER A 272 -80.52 36.72 109.48
C SER A 272 -79.98 35.38 110.05
N SER A 273 -78.74 35.44 110.56
CA SER A 273 -78.21 34.78 111.78
C SER A 273 -77.59 33.34 111.74
N HIS A 274 -76.25 33.30 111.84
CA HIS A 274 -75.31 32.44 112.63
C HIS A 274 -75.08 30.89 112.39
N GLN A 275 -73.76 30.49 112.40
CA GLN A 275 -73.05 29.22 112.83
C GLN A 275 -72.40 28.29 111.74
N SER A 276 -71.26 27.55 111.86
CA SER A 276 -70.08 27.38 112.79
C SER A 276 -68.84 26.75 112.06
N GLU A 277 -67.60 26.85 112.59
CA GLU A 277 -66.32 27.06 111.83
C GLU A 277 -65.41 25.88 111.35
N GLU A 278 -65.51 24.61 111.80
CA GLU A 278 -64.42 23.61 111.59
C GLU A 278 -64.54 22.73 110.32
N ASP A 279 -65.73 22.19 109.99
CA ASP A 279 -65.99 21.51 108.70
C ASP A 279 -65.93 22.50 107.52
N LEU A 280 -66.23 23.78 107.79
CA LEU A 280 -66.03 24.87 106.83
C LEU A 280 -64.55 24.99 106.43
N LYS A 281 -63.58 24.73 107.31
CA LYS A 281 -62.14 24.94 107.02
C LYS A 281 -61.54 23.87 106.10
N ALA A 282 -61.83 22.58 106.32
CA ALA A 282 -61.33 21.52 105.45
C ALA A 282 -61.99 21.55 104.05
N GLN A 283 -63.26 21.93 103.99
CA GLN A 283 -63.99 22.14 102.74
C GLN A 283 -63.47 23.39 102.01
N GLN A 284 -63.18 24.47 102.74
CA GLN A 284 -62.50 25.66 102.20
C GLN A 284 -61.09 25.36 101.68
N GLU A 285 -60.28 24.54 102.35
CA GLU A 285 -58.92 24.18 101.87
C GLU A 285 -58.93 23.29 100.62
N ALA A 286 -59.85 22.31 100.55
CA ALA A 286 -60.02 21.49 99.35
C ALA A 286 -60.57 22.31 98.17
N GLU A 287 -61.54 23.19 98.41
CA GLU A 287 -62.05 24.14 97.42
C GLU A 287 -60.97 25.12 96.95
N LEU A 288 -60.15 25.65 97.87
CA LEU A 288 -58.99 26.49 97.53
C LEU A 288 -57.95 25.74 96.70
N SER A 289 -57.70 24.46 96.98
CA SER A 289 -56.78 23.63 96.20
C SER A 289 -57.31 23.36 94.78
N VAL A 290 -58.61 23.05 94.64
CA VAL A 290 -59.28 22.89 93.33
C VAL A 290 -59.29 24.20 92.56
N LEU A 291 -59.59 25.33 93.22
CA LEU A 291 -59.55 26.66 92.62
C LEU A 291 -58.12 27.04 92.21
N GLN A 292 -57.10 26.73 93.01
CA GLN A 292 -55.70 26.91 92.64
C GLN A 292 -55.31 26.07 91.44
N GLN A 293 -55.75 24.80 91.37
CA GLN A 293 -55.49 23.92 90.23
C GLN A 293 -56.23 24.40 88.97
N GLN A 294 -57.47 24.89 89.12
CA GLN A 294 -58.22 25.52 88.03
C GLN A 294 -57.55 26.81 87.54
N LEU A 295 -57.05 27.66 88.44
CA LEU A 295 -56.30 28.87 88.08
C LEU A 295 -54.97 28.54 87.40
N GLN A 296 -54.26 27.51 87.86
CA GLN A 296 -53.06 27.02 87.17
C GLN A 296 -53.38 26.47 85.79
N GLN A 297 -54.46 25.68 85.66
CA GLN A 297 -54.92 25.16 84.37
C GLN A 297 -55.32 26.29 83.42
N LEU A 298 -56.03 27.31 83.92
CA LEU A 298 -56.43 28.47 83.13
C LEU A 298 -55.21 29.31 82.73
N SER A 299 -54.20 29.42 83.59
CA SER A 299 -52.93 30.08 83.29
C SER A 299 -52.17 29.37 82.18
N ILE A 300 -52.09 28.04 82.22
CA ILE A 300 -51.46 27.23 81.16
C ILE A 300 -52.23 27.40 79.85
N GLN A 301 -53.56 27.35 79.88
CA GLN A 301 -54.39 27.58 78.68
C GLN A 301 -54.24 29.00 78.11
N MET A 302 -54.13 30.02 78.97
CA MET A 302 -53.84 31.40 78.52
C MET A 302 -52.46 31.51 77.89
N GLU A 303 -51.47 30.79 78.41
CA GLU A 303 -50.11 30.78 77.86
C GLU A 303 -50.04 30.02 76.53
N GLU A 304 -50.77 28.91 76.40
CA GLU A 304 -50.96 28.16 75.14
C GLU A 304 -51.65 29.03 74.08
N VAL A 305 -52.80 29.64 74.41
CA VAL A 305 -53.51 30.55 73.49
C VAL A 305 -52.65 31.78 73.18
N GLY A 306 -51.88 32.29 74.13
CA GLY A 306 -50.90 33.35 73.90
C GLY A 306 -49.78 32.94 72.96
N GLY A 307 -49.34 31.68 73.00
CA GLY A 307 -48.41 31.06 72.06
C GLY A 307 -49.02 30.94 70.66
N ASP A 308 -50.24 30.43 70.56
CA ASP A 308 -50.98 30.27 69.31
C ASP A 308 -51.23 31.63 68.63
N ILE A 309 -51.61 32.66 69.40
CA ILE A 309 -51.78 34.03 68.88
C ILE A 309 -50.46 34.55 68.31
N LYS A 310 -49.33 34.35 69.00
CA LYS A 310 -48.02 34.77 68.50
C LYS A 310 -47.65 34.00 67.22
N GLN A 311 -47.88 32.70 67.19
CA GLN A 311 -47.62 31.87 66.02
C GLN A 311 -48.47 32.30 64.83
N LEU A 312 -49.78 32.49 65.03
CA LEU A 312 -50.70 32.97 64.01
C LEU A 312 -50.32 34.37 63.53
N THR A 313 -49.88 35.26 64.43
CA THR A 313 -49.43 36.62 64.05
C THR A 313 -48.20 36.56 63.14
N VAL A 314 -47.23 35.69 63.46
CA VAL A 314 -46.05 35.47 62.59
C VAL A 314 -46.46 34.86 61.26
N SER A 315 -47.36 33.87 61.24
CA SER A 315 -47.86 33.27 60.00
C SER A 315 -48.63 34.26 59.13
N ILE A 316 -49.45 35.14 59.73
CA ILE A 316 -50.15 36.21 59.00
C ILE A 316 -49.14 37.19 58.40
N GLN A 317 -48.12 37.59 59.15
CA GLN A 317 -47.07 38.48 58.64
C GLN A 317 -46.30 37.83 57.48
N GLN A 318 -45.91 36.56 57.62
CA GLN A 318 -45.23 35.81 56.55
C GLN A 318 -46.08 35.73 55.27
N VAL A 319 -47.35 35.36 55.38
CA VAL A 319 -48.26 35.30 54.23
C VAL A 319 -48.49 36.69 53.62
N SER A 320 -48.56 37.74 54.45
CA SER A 320 -48.67 39.12 53.98
C SER A 320 -47.42 39.55 53.19
N ASP A 321 -46.22 39.24 53.70
CA ASP A 321 -44.96 39.55 53.03
C ASP A 321 -44.81 38.77 51.72
N GLU A 322 -45.20 37.50 51.71
CA GLU A 322 -45.25 36.67 50.50
C GLU A 322 -46.24 37.22 49.46
N LEU A 323 -47.42 37.65 49.90
CA LEU A 323 -48.42 38.26 49.03
C LEU A 323 -47.88 39.56 48.42
N GLN A 324 -47.29 40.43 49.24
CA GLN A 324 -46.69 41.67 48.79
C GLN A 324 -45.54 41.42 47.79
N GLN A 325 -44.71 40.40 48.03
CA GLN A 325 -43.66 40.00 47.10
C GLN A 325 -44.23 39.49 45.76
N LYS A 326 -45.30 38.69 45.80
CA LYS A 326 -45.97 38.20 44.58
C LYS A 326 -46.63 39.32 43.80
N GLU A 327 -47.23 40.30 44.47
CA GLU A 327 -47.84 41.48 43.84
C GLU A 327 -46.78 42.31 43.10
N VAL A 328 -45.63 42.58 43.73
CA VAL A 328 -44.51 43.27 43.07
C VAL A 328 -44.01 42.49 41.85
N SER A 329 -43.76 41.19 42.00
CA SER A 329 -43.30 40.34 40.87
C SER A 329 -44.33 40.27 39.74
N ASN A 330 -45.62 40.26 40.06
CA ASN A 330 -46.67 40.26 39.05
C ASN A 330 -46.74 41.60 38.31
N GLY A 331 -46.60 42.72 39.03
CA GLY A 331 -46.48 44.05 38.43
C GLY A 331 -45.29 44.17 37.47
N GLU A 332 -44.13 43.63 37.84
CA GLU A 332 -42.94 43.58 36.95
C GLU A 332 -43.20 42.77 35.68
N LYS A 333 -43.86 41.60 35.79
CA LYS A 333 -44.19 40.76 34.64
C LYS A 333 -45.23 41.43 33.73
N GLU A 334 -46.25 42.05 34.30
CA GLU A 334 -47.23 42.83 33.54
C GLU A 334 -46.57 43.97 32.77
N ASN A 335 -45.63 44.69 33.40
CA ASN A 335 -44.86 45.73 32.74
C ASN A 335 -43.97 45.15 31.62
N SER A 336 -43.32 44.01 31.83
CA SER A 336 -42.54 43.33 30.78
C SER A 336 -43.40 42.92 29.59
N ILE A 337 -44.60 42.39 29.84
CA ILE A 337 -45.56 42.02 28.80
C ILE A 337 -46.04 43.25 28.04
N LYS A 338 -46.40 44.33 28.75
CA LYS A 338 -46.81 45.60 28.13
C LYS A 338 -45.71 46.16 27.23
N MET A 339 -44.47 46.20 27.71
CA MET A 339 -43.32 46.68 26.92
C MET A 339 -43.07 45.80 25.69
N LYS A 340 -43.13 44.46 25.82
CA LYS A 340 -42.98 43.54 24.67
C LYS A 340 -44.11 43.71 23.66
N ARG A 341 -45.34 43.90 24.11
CA ARG A 341 -46.49 44.12 23.24
C ARG A 341 -46.39 45.45 22.50
N GLN A 342 -46.04 46.52 23.20
CA GLN A 342 -45.74 47.81 22.57
C GLN A 342 -44.58 47.69 21.59
N THR A 343 -43.54 46.91 21.89
CA THR A 343 -42.43 46.66 20.95
C THR A 343 -42.90 45.95 19.67
N ILE A 344 -43.83 45.01 19.78
CA ILE A 344 -44.44 44.32 18.64
C ILE A 344 -45.35 45.28 17.85
N ASP A 345 -46.16 46.09 18.53
CA ASP A 345 -47.06 47.07 17.91
C ASP A 345 -46.29 48.21 17.23
N LEU A 346 -45.10 48.54 17.74
CA LEU A 346 -44.16 49.52 17.16
C LEU A 346 -43.39 48.97 15.96
N LEU A 347 -43.39 47.66 15.69
CA LEU A 347 -42.85 47.09 14.46
C LEU A 347 -43.86 47.36 13.33
N PRO A 348 -43.58 48.28 12.39
CA PRO A 348 -44.53 48.58 11.33
C PRO A 348 -44.68 47.34 10.44
N ASP A 349 -45.90 46.85 10.28
CA ASP A 349 -46.25 45.83 9.30
C ASP A 349 -45.50 44.48 9.47
N ALA A 350 -45.36 44.03 10.73
CA ALA A 350 -44.56 42.85 11.11
C ALA A 350 -44.93 41.57 10.35
N GLU A 351 -46.21 41.32 10.12
CA GLU A 351 -46.72 40.13 9.43
C GLU A 351 -46.34 40.14 7.93
N ASN A 352 -46.51 41.29 7.27
CA ASN A 352 -46.06 41.48 5.89
C ASN A 352 -44.53 41.43 5.76
N ASN A 353 -43.78 41.93 6.75
CA ASN A 353 -42.32 41.82 6.77
C ASN A 353 -41.85 40.37 6.93
N LEU A 354 -42.55 39.56 7.74
CA LEU A 354 -42.29 38.13 7.87
C LEU A 354 -42.53 37.41 6.54
N LEU A 355 -43.64 37.70 5.85
CA LEU A 355 -43.93 37.14 4.52
C LEU A 355 -42.87 37.55 3.49
N LYS A 356 -42.43 38.82 3.49
CA LYS A 356 -41.32 39.29 2.65
C LYS A 356 -40.02 38.53 2.95
N LEU A 357 -39.66 38.31 4.21
CA LEU A 357 -38.48 37.53 4.58
C LEU A 357 -38.60 36.05 4.18
N GLN A 358 -39.77 35.44 4.36
CA GLN A 358 -40.03 34.07 3.91
C GLN A 358 -39.87 33.94 2.39
N SER A 359 -40.45 34.87 1.62
CA SER A 359 -40.30 34.88 0.15
C SER A 359 -38.86 35.11 -0.29
N LEU A 360 -38.09 35.96 0.40
CA LEU A 360 -36.67 36.15 0.15
C LEU A 360 -35.85 34.89 0.43
N ILE A 361 -36.14 34.20 1.53
CA ILE A 361 -35.52 32.92 1.89
C ILE A 361 -35.86 31.87 0.82
N GLU A 362 -37.13 31.77 0.42
CA GLU A 362 -37.57 30.81 -0.59
C GLU A 362 -36.93 31.09 -1.95
N ALA A 363 -36.88 32.36 -2.36
CA ALA A 363 -36.19 32.79 -3.57
C ALA A 363 -34.68 32.48 -3.50
N SER A 364 -34.05 32.69 -2.34
CA SER A 364 -32.64 32.35 -2.14
C SER A 364 -32.38 30.84 -2.20
N SER A 365 -33.27 30.03 -1.60
CA SER A 365 -33.22 28.57 -1.65
C SER A 365 -33.33 28.07 -3.09
N LYS A 366 -34.31 28.60 -3.85
CA LYS A 366 -34.48 28.30 -5.28
C LYS A 366 -33.22 28.66 -6.09
N ARG A 367 -32.60 29.82 -5.82
CA ARG A 367 -31.33 30.22 -6.48
C ARG A 367 -30.19 29.24 -6.16
N VAL A 368 -30.03 28.82 -4.91
CA VAL A 368 -28.98 27.86 -4.52
C VAL A 368 -29.18 26.52 -5.20
N VAL A 369 -30.42 25.99 -5.25
CA VAL A 369 -30.73 24.75 -5.96
C VAL A 369 -30.45 24.88 -7.45
N HIS A 370 -30.81 26.01 -8.07
CA HIS A 370 -30.54 26.26 -9.47
C HIS A 370 -29.03 26.29 -9.77
N LEU A 371 -28.24 26.99 -8.96
CA LEU A 371 -26.78 27.02 -9.08
C LEU A 371 -26.15 25.64 -8.87
N ALA A 372 -26.65 24.85 -7.92
CA ALA A 372 -26.20 23.48 -7.72
C ALA A 372 -26.47 22.60 -8.95
N SER A 373 -27.65 22.75 -9.58
CA SER A 373 -27.99 22.05 -10.82
C SER A 373 -27.07 22.47 -11.98
N GLN A 374 -26.81 23.77 -12.14
CA GLN A 374 -25.85 24.25 -13.15
C GLN A 374 -24.44 23.72 -12.89
N TRP A 375 -23.99 23.73 -11.64
CA TRP A 375 -22.69 23.18 -11.25
C TRP A 375 -22.59 21.68 -11.58
N GLU A 376 -23.61 20.87 -11.27
CA GLU A 376 -23.60 19.44 -11.55
C GLU A 376 -23.49 19.16 -13.06
N LYS A 377 -24.21 19.94 -13.88
CA LYS A 377 -24.15 19.83 -15.35
C LYS A 377 -22.74 20.01 -15.90
N HIS A 378 -21.90 20.83 -15.26
CA HIS A 378 -20.51 21.04 -15.66
C HIS A 378 -19.53 20.10 -14.94
N ARG A 379 -19.78 19.79 -13.66
CA ARG A 379 -18.87 18.97 -12.85
C ARG A 379 -18.81 17.52 -13.34
N VAL A 380 -19.96 16.92 -13.62
CA VAL A 380 -20.05 15.52 -14.07
C VAL A 380 -19.22 15.28 -15.34
N PRO A 381 -19.41 16.01 -16.46
CA PRO A 381 -18.63 15.76 -17.67
C PRO A 381 -17.14 16.04 -17.48
N LEU A 382 -16.75 17.01 -16.64
CA LEU A 382 -15.33 17.24 -16.32
C LEU A 382 -14.72 16.07 -15.55
N ILE A 383 -15.45 15.50 -14.59
CA ILE A 383 -14.99 14.33 -13.83
C ILE A 383 -14.88 13.12 -14.75
N ASP A 384 -15.85 12.91 -15.64
CA ASP A 384 -15.83 11.78 -16.56
C ASP A 384 -14.71 11.93 -17.60
N GLU A 385 -14.48 13.13 -18.14
CA GLU A 385 -13.34 13.38 -19.01
C GLU A 385 -12.00 13.21 -18.28
N HIS A 386 -11.92 13.64 -17.02
CA HIS A 386 -10.72 13.41 -16.21
C HIS A 386 -10.45 11.91 -15.99
N ARG A 387 -11.51 11.13 -15.72
CA ARG A 387 -11.41 9.67 -15.59
C ARG A 387 -10.96 9.03 -16.90
N ARG A 388 -11.58 9.41 -18.02
CA ARG A 388 -11.25 8.93 -19.37
C ARG A 388 -9.80 9.22 -19.72
N LEU A 389 -9.34 10.46 -19.49
CA LEU A 389 -7.95 10.86 -19.74
C LEU A 389 -6.95 10.11 -18.85
N LYS A 390 -7.32 9.83 -17.61
CA LYS A 390 -6.48 9.05 -16.68
C LYS A 390 -6.34 7.60 -17.13
N GLU A 391 -7.43 6.98 -17.57
CA GLU A 391 -7.43 5.63 -18.15
C GLU A 391 -6.58 5.57 -19.42
N LEU A 392 -6.74 6.55 -20.33
CA LEU A 392 -5.98 6.61 -21.57
C LEU A 392 -4.47 6.81 -21.30
N CYS A 393 -4.11 7.64 -20.31
CA CYS A 393 -2.72 7.79 -19.86
C CYS A 393 -2.15 6.48 -19.31
N SER A 394 -2.93 5.75 -18.50
CA SER A 394 -2.53 4.46 -17.93
C SER A 394 -2.32 3.41 -19.02
N ASN A 395 -3.24 3.31 -19.97
CA ASN A 395 -3.16 2.38 -21.10
C ASN A 395 -1.96 2.70 -22.00
N ARG A 396 -1.67 3.98 -22.23
CA ARG A 396 -0.48 4.40 -22.98
C ARG A 396 0.81 4.04 -22.24
N GLU A 397 0.82 4.18 -20.92
CA GLU A 397 1.97 3.79 -20.08
C GLU A 397 2.19 2.28 -20.14
N SER A 398 1.15 1.46 -19.99
CA SER A 398 1.26 0.00 -20.10
C SER A 398 1.73 -0.45 -21.48
N GLU A 399 1.20 0.15 -22.55
CA GLU A 399 1.62 -0.15 -23.93
C GLU A 399 3.08 0.26 -24.19
N SER A 400 3.51 1.40 -23.66
CA SER A 400 4.91 1.83 -23.73
C SER A 400 5.83 0.86 -23.01
N SER A 401 5.46 0.44 -21.79
CA SER A 401 6.21 -0.56 -21.02
C SER A 401 6.29 -1.90 -21.75
N ARG A 402 5.19 -2.35 -22.38
CA ARG A 402 5.18 -3.59 -23.17
C ARG A 402 6.14 -3.50 -24.35
N LYS A 403 6.10 -2.41 -25.12
CA LYS A 403 7.02 -2.17 -26.25
C LYS A 403 8.48 -2.09 -25.78
N LEU A 404 8.74 -1.49 -24.62
CA LEU A 404 10.09 -1.46 -24.05
C LEU A 404 10.58 -2.85 -23.65
N SER A 405 9.70 -3.72 -23.13
CA SER A 405 10.03 -5.12 -22.86
C SER A 405 10.34 -5.87 -24.16
N GLU A 406 9.49 -5.72 -25.17
CA GLU A 406 9.70 -6.35 -26.49
C GLU A 406 11.04 -5.91 -27.12
N ILE A 407 11.40 -4.62 -27.02
CA ILE A 407 12.70 -4.11 -27.50
C ILE A 407 13.87 -4.75 -26.74
N LYS A 408 13.77 -4.91 -25.41
CA LYS A 408 14.81 -5.57 -24.62
C LYS A 408 14.98 -7.02 -25.04
N ASP A 409 13.88 -7.75 -25.18
CA ASP A 409 13.90 -9.15 -25.61
C ASP A 409 14.52 -9.29 -27.02
N LEU A 410 14.23 -8.35 -27.92
CA LEU A 410 14.84 -8.32 -29.26
C LEU A 410 16.34 -8.02 -29.18
N HIS A 411 16.78 -7.09 -28.34
CA HIS A 411 18.21 -6.82 -28.13
C HIS A 411 18.96 -8.03 -27.58
N ASP A 412 18.35 -8.75 -26.63
CA ASP A 412 18.95 -9.96 -26.07
C ASP A 412 19.04 -11.08 -27.12
N LYS A 413 18.00 -11.25 -27.95
CA LYS A 413 18.04 -12.18 -29.09
C LYS A 413 19.10 -11.82 -30.12
N ILE A 414 19.25 -10.54 -30.45
CA ILE A 414 20.29 -10.06 -31.37
C ILE A 414 21.67 -10.36 -30.80
N ARG A 415 21.90 -10.08 -29.51
CA ARG A 415 23.16 -10.39 -28.83
C ARG A 415 23.44 -11.89 -28.86
N GLN A 416 22.46 -12.72 -28.53
CA GLN A 416 22.61 -14.19 -28.57
C GLN A 416 22.95 -14.67 -29.98
N SER A 417 22.22 -14.21 -31.00
CA SER A 417 22.48 -14.57 -32.40
C SER A 417 23.86 -14.13 -32.86
N ALA A 418 24.33 -12.95 -32.44
CA ALA A 418 25.66 -12.46 -32.79
C ALA A 418 26.77 -13.31 -32.14
N GLU A 419 26.57 -13.71 -30.89
CA GLU A 419 27.50 -14.58 -30.17
C GLU A 419 27.53 -16.00 -30.78
N GLU A 420 26.37 -16.55 -31.14
CA GLU A 420 26.29 -17.82 -31.86
C GLU A 420 26.96 -17.74 -33.24
N ALA A 421 26.80 -16.64 -33.96
CA ALA A 421 27.47 -16.42 -35.24
C ALA A 421 29.00 -16.38 -35.06
N LYS A 422 29.52 -15.67 -34.06
CA LYS A 422 30.96 -15.65 -33.74
C LYS A 422 31.51 -17.04 -33.41
N LYS A 423 30.79 -17.80 -32.58
CA LYS A 423 31.17 -19.19 -32.23
C LYS A 423 31.19 -20.10 -33.45
N LYS A 424 30.20 -19.97 -34.34
CA LYS A 424 30.16 -20.74 -35.60
C LYS A 424 31.27 -20.32 -36.55
N GLU A 425 31.59 -19.03 -36.63
CA GLU A 425 32.70 -18.53 -37.44
C GLU A 425 34.05 -19.05 -36.92
N SER A 426 34.29 -19.06 -35.61
CA SER A 426 35.50 -19.64 -35.03
C SER A 426 35.61 -21.13 -35.30
N LEU A 427 34.50 -21.87 -35.14
CA LEU A 427 34.45 -23.30 -35.43
C LEU A 427 34.71 -23.57 -36.92
N TYR A 428 34.14 -22.76 -37.82
CA TYR A 428 34.36 -22.88 -39.25
C TYR A 428 35.84 -22.68 -39.60
N LYS A 429 36.49 -21.67 -39.01
CA LYS A 429 37.94 -21.44 -39.19
C LYS A 429 38.77 -22.63 -38.69
N GLN A 430 38.40 -23.21 -37.55
CA GLN A 430 39.06 -24.42 -37.03
C GLN A 430 38.90 -25.62 -37.99
N LEU A 431 37.66 -25.90 -38.41
CA LEU A 431 37.37 -27.02 -39.32
C LEU A 431 38.03 -26.84 -40.69
N LEU A 432 38.16 -25.61 -41.20
CA LEU A 432 38.91 -25.35 -42.42
C LEU A 432 40.40 -25.69 -42.25
N ALA A 433 41.02 -25.27 -41.13
CA ALA A 433 42.41 -25.59 -40.86
C ALA A 433 42.64 -27.10 -40.71
N GLU A 434 41.73 -27.80 -40.04
CA GLU A 434 41.74 -29.27 -39.96
C GLU A 434 41.57 -29.92 -41.33
N TYR A 435 40.65 -29.40 -42.16
CA TYR A 435 40.45 -29.91 -43.52
C TYR A 435 41.68 -29.71 -44.41
N GLU A 436 42.38 -28.59 -44.29
CA GLU A 436 43.61 -28.33 -45.05
C GLU A 436 44.75 -29.28 -44.66
N THR A 437 44.80 -29.69 -43.40
CA THR A 437 45.82 -30.62 -42.87
C THR A 437 45.47 -32.10 -43.08
N LEU A 438 44.21 -32.40 -43.41
CA LEU A 438 43.75 -33.78 -43.61
C LEU A 438 44.20 -34.34 -44.97
N SER A 439 44.62 -35.61 -44.97
CA SER A 439 44.95 -36.34 -46.20
C SER A 439 43.73 -36.44 -47.13
N LYS A 440 43.85 -35.96 -48.36
CA LYS A 440 42.77 -35.89 -49.37
C LYS A 440 42.56 -37.21 -50.12
N ASP A 441 43.16 -38.29 -49.63
CA ASP A 441 43.25 -39.57 -50.31
C ASP A 441 41.94 -40.39 -50.21
N VAL A 442 41.04 -40.02 -49.29
CA VAL A 442 39.74 -40.67 -49.13
C VAL A 442 38.70 -39.99 -50.04
N SER A 443 38.25 -40.72 -51.06
CA SER A 443 37.27 -40.22 -52.02
C SER A 443 35.92 -39.90 -51.35
N ARG A 444 35.25 -38.82 -51.81
CA ARG A 444 33.88 -38.47 -51.42
C ARG A 444 32.90 -39.65 -51.54
N SER A 445 33.14 -40.55 -52.51
CA SER A 445 32.33 -41.76 -52.73
C SER A 445 32.33 -42.66 -51.50
N THR A 446 33.49 -42.85 -50.87
CA THR A 446 33.64 -43.68 -49.66
C THR A 446 32.82 -43.15 -48.49
N TYR A 447 32.86 -41.83 -48.25
CA TYR A 447 32.03 -41.21 -47.22
C TYR A 447 30.54 -41.29 -47.55
N THR A 448 30.18 -41.08 -48.81
CA THR A 448 28.78 -41.14 -49.27
C THR A 448 28.21 -42.55 -49.09
N MET A 449 28.98 -43.58 -49.47
CA MET A 449 28.59 -44.98 -49.30
C MET A 449 28.42 -45.31 -47.81
N ARG A 450 29.38 -44.92 -46.96
CA ARG A 450 29.28 -45.14 -45.51
C ARG A 450 28.08 -44.42 -44.88
N ILE A 451 27.77 -43.20 -45.32
CA ILE A 451 26.58 -42.47 -44.87
C ILE A 451 25.31 -43.20 -45.29
N LEU A 452 25.23 -43.66 -46.53
CA LEU A 452 24.06 -44.41 -47.02
C LEU A 452 23.89 -45.74 -46.29
N GLU A 453 24.96 -46.44 -45.96
CA GLU A 453 24.94 -47.64 -45.11
C GLU A 453 24.41 -47.33 -43.70
N ILE A 454 24.91 -46.27 -43.07
CA ILE A 454 24.43 -45.82 -41.75
C ILE A 454 22.94 -45.46 -41.83
N VAL A 455 22.51 -44.73 -42.86
CA VAL A 455 21.08 -44.40 -43.07
C VAL A 455 20.24 -45.66 -43.26
N GLY A 456 20.73 -46.64 -44.02
CA GLY A 456 20.08 -47.93 -44.18
C GLY A 456 19.94 -48.68 -42.85
N ASN A 457 20.99 -48.69 -42.04
CA ASN A 457 20.98 -49.31 -40.72
C ASN A 457 20.00 -48.61 -39.76
N ILE A 458 19.95 -47.27 -39.76
CA ILE A 458 18.98 -46.50 -38.96
C ILE A 458 17.54 -46.83 -39.37
N LYS A 459 17.26 -47.01 -40.67
CA LYS A 459 15.93 -47.42 -41.14
C LYS A 459 15.56 -48.81 -40.63
N LYS A 460 16.46 -49.79 -40.75
CA LYS A 460 16.25 -51.15 -40.21
C LYS A 460 16.01 -51.13 -38.70
N GLN A 461 16.82 -50.37 -37.95
CA GLN A 461 16.63 -50.20 -36.50
C GLN A 461 15.26 -49.60 -36.16
N LYS A 462 14.76 -48.62 -36.92
CA LYS A 462 13.42 -48.06 -36.70
C LYS A 462 12.31 -49.08 -36.94
N GLU A 463 12.45 -49.92 -37.96
CA GLU A 463 11.51 -51.02 -38.24
C GLU A 463 11.52 -52.04 -37.09
N GLU A 464 12.70 -52.44 -36.62
CA GLU A 464 12.85 -53.36 -35.48
C GLU A 464 12.29 -52.76 -34.18
N ILE A 465 12.56 -51.49 -33.88
CA ILE A 465 11.98 -50.80 -32.72
C ILE A 465 10.45 -50.78 -32.83
N THR A 466 9.91 -50.51 -34.02
CA THR A 466 8.45 -50.51 -34.24
C THR A 466 7.86 -51.89 -33.97
N LYS A 467 8.55 -52.95 -34.40
CA LYS A 467 8.16 -54.33 -34.12
C LYS A 467 8.18 -54.63 -32.61
N ILE A 468 9.27 -54.30 -31.92
CA ILE A 468 9.39 -54.48 -30.45
C ILE A 468 8.29 -53.71 -29.71
N LEU A 469 7.93 -52.51 -30.16
CA LEU A 469 6.84 -51.73 -29.56
C LEU A 469 5.46 -52.38 -29.78
N SER A 470 5.24 -53.04 -30.92
CA SER A 470 4.02 -53.82 -31.15
C SER A 470 3.96 -55.02 -30.22
N ASP A 471 5.04 -55.81 -30.17
CA ASP A 471 5.14 -57.00 -29.34
C ASP A 471 4.96 -56.64 -27.85
N THR A 472 5.56 -55.54 -27.40
CA THR A 472 5.40 -55.03 -26.02
C THR A 472 3.93 -54.65 -25.72
N LYS A 473 3.22 -54.03 -26.68
CA LYS A 473 1.80 -53.71 -26.51
C LYS A 473 0.94 -54.95 -26.42
N ASP A 474 1.25 -55.97 -27.21
CA ASP A 474 0.49 -57.22 -27.22
C ASP A 474 0.74 -58.04 -25.94
N LEU A 475 1.98 -58.10 -25.46
CA LEU A 475 2.30 -58.65 -24.14
C LEU A 475 1.56 -57.91 -23.02
N GLN A 476 1.49 -56.57 -23.06
CA GLN A 476 0.75 -55.81 -22.05
C GLN A 476 -0.75 -56.13 -22.05
N LYS A 477 -1.35 -56.34 -23.24
CA LYS A 477 -2.76 -56.77 -23.34
C LYS A 477 -2.95 -58.17 -22.78
N GLU A 478 -2.04 -59.08 -23.04
CA GLU A 478 -2.09 -60.46 -22.52
C GLU A 478 -1.98 -60.46 -20.99
N ILE A 479 -1.01 -59.72 -20.42
CA ILE A 479 -0.86 -59.54 -18.97
C ILE A 479 -2.16 -59.00 -18.37
N ASN A 480 -2.69 -57.89 -18.88
CA ASN A 480 -3.93 -57.31 -18.37
C ASN A 480 -5.13 -58.28 -18.51
N GLY A 481 -5.17 -59.05 -19.59
CA GLY A 481 -6.19 -60.07 -19.83
C GLY A 481 -6.13 -61.20 -18.80
N LEU A 482 -4.92 -61.71 -18.52
CA LEU A 482 -4.68 -62.77 -17.53
C LEU A 482 -4.93 -62.27 -16.10
N THR A 483 -4.44 -61.09 -15.73
CA THR A 483 -4.71 -60.47 -14.42
C THR A 483 -6.21 -60.32 -14.19
N GLY A 484 -6.94 -59.76 -15.17
CA GLY A 484 -8.40 -59.63 -15.05
C GLY A 484 -9.12 -60.98 -15.00
N LYS A 485 -8.61 -62.01 -15.69
CA LYS A 485 -9.16 -63.38 -15.60
C LYS A 485 -8.94 -63.96 -14.20
N LEU A 486 -7.74 -63.81 -13.64
CA LEU A 486 -7.40 -64.22 -12.29
C LEU A 486 -8.36 -63.60 -11.27
N ASP A 487 -8.53 -62.27 -11.28
CA ASP A 487 -9.40 -61.55 -10.35
C ASP A 487 -10.85 -62.03 -10.41
N ARG A 488 -11.41 -62.18 -11.62
CA ARG A 488 -12.79 -62.67 -11.79
C ARG A 488 -12.94 -64.11 -11.32
N THR A 489 -11.99 -64.99 -11.64
CA THR A 489 -12.04 -66.39 -11.19
C THR A 489 -11.88 -66.52 -9.69
N PHE A 490 -11.02 -65.70 -9.08
CA PHE A 490 -10.85 -65.68 -7.63
C PHE A 490 -12.11 -65.18 -6.93
N ALA A 491 -12.71 -64.08 -7.38
CA ALA A 491 -13.94 -63.55 -6.78
C ALA A 491 -15.09 -64.58 -6.76
N VAL A 492 -15.30 -65.31 -7.87
CA VAL A 492 -16.31 -66.37 -7.92
C VAL A 492 -15.96 -67.53 -6.98
N THR A 493 -14.69 -67.93 -6.94
CA THR A 493 -14.24 -69.03 -6.07
C THR A 493 -14.34 -68.65 -4.59
N ASP A 494 -13.95 -67.43 -4.22
CA ASP A 494 -14.04 -66.86 -2.88
C ASP A 494 -15.50 -66.83 -2.40
N GLU A 495 -16.43 -66.33 -3.23
CA GLU A 495 -17.86 -66.28 -2.88
C GLU A 495 -18.47 -67.68 -2.65
N LEU A 496 -18.19 -68.63 -3.56
CA LEU A 496 -18.73 -69.99 -3.47
C LEU A 496 -18.20 -70.72 -2.24
N VAL A 497 -16.88 -70.68 -2.02
CA VAL A 497 -16.25 -71.35 -0.88
C VAL A 497 -16.64 -70.67 0.44
N PHE A 498 -16.81 -69.35 0.46
CA PHE A 498 -17.30 -68.63 1.64
C PHE A 498 -18.73 -69.02 2.02
N LYS A 499 -19.61 -69.20 1.03
CA LYS A 499 -21.01 -69.61 1.25
C LYS A 499 -21.09 -71.00 1.88
N ASP A 500 -20.25 -71.93 1.44
CA ASP A 500 -20.23 -73.30 1.95
C ASP A 500 -19.48 -73.42 3.30
N ALA A 501 -18.47 -72.57 3.54
CA ALA A 501 -17.77 -72.46 4.82
C ALA A 501 -18.65 -72.01 6.01
N LYS A 502 -19.82 -71.42 5.73
CA LYS A 502 -20.82 -71.10 6.76
C LYS A 502 -21.51 -72.35 7.32
N LYS A 503 -21.58 -73.44 6.54
CA LYS A 503 -22.35 -74.64 6.87
C LYS A 503 -21.48 -75.76 7.43
N ASP A 504 -20.23 -75.87 7.00
CA ASP A 504 -19.32 -76.96 7.34
C ASP A 504 -17.97 -76.44 7.87
N GLU A 505 -17.54 -76.96 9.02
CA GLU A 505 -16.28 -76.61 9.67
C GLU A 505 -15.05 -77.02 8.83
N SER A 506 -15.15 -78.11 8.08
CA SER A 506 -14.09 -78.59 7.20
C SER A 506 -13.86 -77.60 6.05
N VAL A 507 -14.93 -77.11 5.42
CA VAL A 507 -14.89 -76.12 4.34
C VAL A 507 -14.41 -74.76 4.85
N ARG A 508 -14.64 -74.43 6.13
CA ARG A 508 -14.08 -73.22 6.75
C ARG A 508 -12.56 -73.25 6.82
N LYS A 509 -11.94 -74.42 7.06
CA LYS A 509 -10.48 -74.56 6.97
C LYS A 509 -10.01 -74.37 5.53
N SER A 510 -10.71 -74.95 4.56
CA SER A 510 -10.41 -74.76 3.12
C SER A 510 -10.51 -73.30 2.68
N TYR A 511 -11.50 -72.54 3.17
CA TYR A 511 -11.63 -71.10 2.92
C TYR A 511 -10.40 -70.32 3.43
N LYS A 512 -9.94 -70.61 4.66
CA LYS A 512 -8.73 -69.99 5.21
C LYS A 512 -7.48 -70.31 4.37
N TYR A 513 -7.36 -71.54 3.87
CA TYR A 513 -6.27 -71.90 2.96
C TYR A 513 -6.35 -71.20 1.61
N LEU A 514 -7.56 -71.01 1.06
CA LEU A 514 -7.77 -70.27 -0.18
C LEU A 514 -7.37 -68.79 -0.04
N ALA A 515 -7.81 -68.13 1.03
CA ALA A 515 -7.44 -66.74 1.33
C ALA A 515 -5.92 -66.59 1.52
N ALA A 516 -5.31 -67.48 2.31
CA ALA A 516 -3.86 -67.49 2.52
C ALA A 516 -3.07 -67.76 1.22
N LEU A 517 -3.58 -68.64 0.35
CA LEU A 517 -2.97 -68.91 -0.94
C LEU A 517 -2.98 -67.66 -1.84
N HIS A 518 -4.13 -66.98 -1.92
CA HIS A 518 -4.24 -65.77 -2.72
C HIS A 518 -3.32 -64.67 -2.19
N GLU A 519 -3.29 -64.45 -0.87
CA GLU A 519 -2.39 -63.49 -0.24
C GLU A 519 -0.92 -63.80 -0.54
N ASN A 520 -0.49 -65.07 -0.39
CA ASN A 520 0.88 -65.49 -0.71
C ASN A 520 1.21 -65.29 -2.20
N CYS A 521 0.28 -65.60 -3.11
CA CYS A 521 0.47 -65.37 -4.54
C CYS A 521 0.56 -63.87 -4.88
N THR A 522 -0.25 -63.02 -4.25
CA THR A 522 -0.15 -61.56 -4.41
C THR A 522 1.20 -61.04 -3.92
N GLN A 523 1.67 -61.50 -2.75
CA GLN A 523 2.99 -61.14 -2.23
C GLN A 523 4.13 -61.62 -3.15
N LEU A 524 3.99 -62.82 -3.74
CA LEU A 524 4.96 -63.35 -4.71
C LEU A 524 5.01 -62.49 -5.98
N ILE A 525 3.86 -62.11 -6.53
CA ILE A 525 3.80 -61.21 -7.70
C ILE A 525 4.48 -59.88 -7.39
N GLN A 526 4.17 -59.26 -6.24
CA GLN A 526 4.80 -58.02 -5.81
C GLN A 526 6.32 -58.14 -5.68
N THR A 527 6.80 -59.24 -5.10
CA THR A 527 8.25 -59.48 -4.94
C THR A 527 8.95 -59.60 -6.30
N ILE A 528 8.31 -60.24 -7.28
CA ILE A 528 8.84 -60.35 -8.66
C ILE A 528 8.88 -58.98 -9.34
N GLU A 529 7.83 -58.17 -9.20
CA GLU A 529 7.76 -56.80 -9.75
C GLU A 529 8.80 -55.87 -9.12
N ASP A 530 8.97 -55.94 -7.80
CA ASP A 530 9.97 -55.19 -7.04
C ASP A 530 11.39 -55.61 -7.46
N THR A 531 11.63 -56.92 -7.58
CA THR A 531 12.91 -57.45 -8.10
C THR A 531 13.19 -56.91 -9.50
N GLY A 532 12.18 -56.87 -10.38
CA GLY A 532 12.28 -56.28 -11.71
C GLY A 532 12.58 -54.77 -11.71
N THR A 533 12.10 -54.04 -10.70
CA THR A 533 12.38 -52.62 -10.51
C THR A 533 13.80 -52.39 -10.03
N ILE A 534 14.24 -53.15 -9.02
CA ILE A 534 15.60 -53.11 -8.51
C ILE A 534 16.61 -53.48 -9.61
N MET A 535 16.36 -54.51 -10.41
CA MET A 535 17.24 -54.88 -11.53
C MET A 535 17.39 -53.76 -12.58
N ARG A 536 16.31 -53.01 -12.86
CA ARG A 536 16.38 -51.83 -13.74
C ARG A 536 17.19 -50.71 -13.13
N GLU A 537 16.99 -50.42 -11.85
CA GLU A 537 17.76 -49.40 -11.12
C GLU A 537 19.25 -49.75 -11.05
N ILE A 538 19.60 -51.02 -10.79
CA ILE A 538 20.98 -51.50 -10.82
C ILE A 538 21.61 -51.21 -12.18
N ARG A 539 20.93 -51.59 -13.27
CA ARG A 539 21.45 -51.36 -14.62
C ARG A 539 21.62 -49.87 -14.95
N ASP A 540 20.67 -49.02 -14.54
CA ASP A 540 20.74 -47.57 -14.77
C ASP A 540 21.88 -46.94 -13.95
N LEU A 541 22.15 -47.43 -12.74
CA LEU A 541 23.29 -47.02 -11.93
C LEU A 541 24.61 -47.51 -12.53
N GLU A 542 24.67 -48.75 -13.02
CA GLU A 542 25.83 -49.29 -13.75
C GLU A 542 26.14 -48.46 -15.00
N GLU A 543 25.11 -48.05 -15.76
CA GLU A 543 25.27 -47.18 -16.92
C GLU A 543 25.80 -45.79 -16.54
N GLN A 544 25.33 -45.21 -15.43
CA GLN A 544 25.85 -43.94 -14.90
C GLN A 544 27.29 -44.05 -14.42
N VAL A 545 27.66 -45.16 -13.77
CA VAL A 545 29.04 -45.43 -13.36
C VAL A 545 29.94 -45.61 -14.59
N PHE A 546 29.48 -46.34 -15.61
CA PHE A 546 30.23 -46.49 -16.85
C PHE A 546 30.40 -45.16 -17.59
N ALA A 547 29.35 -44.34 -17.68
CA ALA A 547 29.42 -43.01 -18.30
C ALA A 547 30.38 -42.06 -17.58
N SER A 548 30.39 -42.08 -16.24
CA SER A 548 31.32 -41.27 -15.43
C SER A 548 32.76 -41.79 -15.46
N ALA A 549 32.96 -43.11 -15.52
CA ALA A 549 34.28 -43.73 -15.71
C ALA A 549 34.85 -43.47 -17.12
N GLY A 550 34.02 -43.54 -18.17
CA GLY A 550 34.41 -43.21 -19.55
C GLY A 550 34.78 -41.74 -19.74
N ALA A 551 34.11 -40.83 -19.03
CA ALA A 551 34.47 -39.41 -18.98
C ALA A 551 35.83 -39.18 -18.29
N THR A 552 36.21 -40.03 -17.33
CA THR A 552 37.50 -39.93 -16.62
C THR A 552 38.67 -40.44 -17.48
N MET A 553 38.46 -41.46 -18.32
CA MET A 553 39.49 -42.01 -19.22
C MET A 553 39.77 -41.12 -20.46
N ASN A 554 38.79 -40.33 -20.92
CA ASN A 554 39.02 -39.35 -22.00
C ASN A 554 39.73 -38.06 -21.52
N GLY A 555 39.86 -37.86 -20.20
CA GLY A 555 40.59 -36.74 -19.61
C GLY A 555 42.11 -36.96 -19.47
N GLN A 556 42.63 -38.16 -19.73
CA GLN A 556 44.02 -38.51 -19.45
C GLN A 556 44.90 -38.85 -20.68
N ASN A 557 44.35 -38.82 -21.90
CA ASN A 557 45.14 -39.05 -23.13
C ASN A 557 45.34 -37.82 -24.03
N CYS A 558 44.92 -36.61 -23.60
CA CYS A 558 45.26 -35.36 -24.29
C CYS A 558 46.43 -34.68 -23.59
N CYS A 559 47.63 -35.27 -23.64
CA CYS A 559 48.94 -34.60 -23.57
C CYS A 559 50.04 -35.65 -23.39
N LYS A 560 50.69 -36.07 -24.48
CA LYS A 560 52.16 -36.00 -24.65
C LYS A 560 52.62 -36.68 -25.94
N ASP A 561 53.46 -35.93 -26.63
CA ASP A 561 54.48 -36.32 -27.60
C ASP A 561 54.01 -36.79 -28.98
N GLY A 562 54.10 -35.87 -29.93
CA GLY A 562 54.27 -36.23 -31.33
C GLY A 562 55.59 -36.98 -31.49
N HIS A 563 55.57 -38.06 -32.26
CA HIS A 563 56.52 -38.41 -33.32
C HIS A 563 55.99 -39.67 -34.03
N ASN A 564 55.76 -39.52 -35.33
CA ASN A 564 55.87 -40.50 -36.42
C ASN A 564 55.37 -41.96 -36.18
N CYS A 565 54.28 -42.36 -36.85
CA CYS A 565 54.04 -43.77 -37.17
C CYS A 565 53.06 -43.95 -38.35
N GLY A 566 53.55 -44.54 -39.43
CA GLY A 566 52.79 -45.44 -40.30
C GLY A 566 53.69 -46.61 -40.71
N PRO A 567 53.21 -47.65 -41.43
CA PRO A 567 51.84 -48.16 -41.53
C PRO A 567 51.75 -49.63 -41.03
N THR A 568 50.51 -50.04 -40.69
CA THR A 568 49.93 -51.41 -40.68
C THR A 568 50.83 -52.64 -40.47
N ARG A 569 50.49 -53.43 -39.45
CA ARG A 569 50.68 -54.89 -39.46
C ARG A 569 49.41 -55.60 -39.00
N ASN A 570 48.89 -56.46 -39.89
CA ASN A 570 47.79 -57.38 -39.68
C ASN A 570 47.98 -58.27 -38.45
N LEU A 571 46.89 -58.57 -37.73
CA LEU A 571 46.65 -59.89 -37.13
C LEU A 571 45.16 -60.10 -36.78
N ALA A 572 44.59 -61.06 -37.51
CA ALA A 572 43.59 -62.07 -37.20
C ALA A 572 42.32 -61.77 -36.36
N ALA A 573 41.20 -62.19 -36.96
CA ALA A 573 39.89 -62.45 -36.39
C ALA A 573 39.93 -63.30 -35.09
N ASN A 574 39.03 -63.03 -34.13
CA ASN A 574 37.73 -63.74 -34.03
C ASN A 574 36.90 -63.25 -32.81
N HIS A 575 35.61 -63.57 -32.85
CA HIS A 575 34.57 -63.52 -31.81
C HIS A 575 33.75 -62.22 -31.59
N ASN A 576 32.53 -62.27 -32.15
CA ASN A 576 31.30 -61.62 -31.66
C ASN A 576 31.09 -61.85 -30.15
N PRO A 577 30.44 -60.89 -29.47
CA PRO A 577 29.02 -61.10 -29.18
C PRO A 577 28.14 -59.89 -29.50
N VAL A 578 26.91 -60.22 -29.90
CA VAL A 578 25.79 -59.33 -30.18
C VAL A 578 25.29 -58.73 -28.85
N ALA A 579 25.48 -57.43 -28.66
CA ALA A 579 24.82 -56.66 -27.60
C ALA A 579 23.76 -55.76 -28.24
N ALA A 580 22.49 -56.15 -28.05
CA ALA A 580 21.33 -55.39 -28.48
C ALA A 580 21.20 -54.13 -27.60
N ALA A 581 21.38 -52.95 -28.20
CA ALA A 581 21.11 -51.67 -27.57
C ALA A 581 19.58 -51.44 -27.52
N VAL A 582 18.97 -51.74 -26.38
CA VAL A 582 17.59 -51.30 -26.07
C VAL A 582 17.68 -49.88 -25.51
N THR A 583 17.16 -48.93 -26.27
CA THR A 583 17.09 -47.51 -25.93
C THR A 583 16.20 -47.28 -24.71
N SER A 584 16.75 -46.60 -23.70
CA SER A 584 16.05 -46.18 -22.49
C SER A 584 14.95 -45.16 -22.83
N HIS A 585 13.70 -45.46 -22.46
CA HIS A 585 12.61 -44.50 -22.38
C HIS A 585 12.12 -44.45 -20.93
N ARG A 586 12.47 -43.35 -20.28
CA ARG A 586 12.04 -42.90 -18.97
C ARG A 586 10.51 -42.77 -18.90
N HIS A 587 9.84 -43.68 -18.20
CA HIS A 587 8.53 -43.42 -17.62
C HIS A 587 8.63 -43.52 -16.10
N GLN A 588 8.52 -42.36 -15.47
CA GLN A 588 8.42 -42.19 -14.03
C GLN A 588 6.93 -42.35 -13.67
N ILE A 589 6.53 -43.49 -13.11
CA ILE A 589 5.22 -43.66 -12.49
C ILE A 589 5.44 -43.75 -10.98
N VAL A 590 5.15 -42.64 -10.30
CA VAL A 590 5.06 -42.58 -8.83
C VAL A 590 3.67 -43.06 -8.44
N GLY A 591 3.57 -44.28 -7.94
CA GLY A 591 2.37 -44.81 -7.27
C GLY A 591 2.50 -44.62 -5.76
N LYS A 592 1.90 -43.56 -5.23
CA LYS A 592 1.83 -43.29 -3.79
C LYS A 592 0.59 -43.99 -3.22
N ASN A 593 0.79 -45.13 -2.55
CA ASN A 593 -0.26 -45.79 -1.77
C ASN A 593 -0.67 -44.92 -0.57
N ARG A 594 -1.96 -44.58 -0.49
CA ARG A 594 -2.65 -44.28 0.78
C ARG A 594 -4.09 -44.76 0.67
N GLY A 595 -4.46 -45.64 1.61
CA GLY A 595 -5.72 -46.36 1.65
C GLY A 595 -6.96 -45.49 1.86
N GLU A 596 -8.07 -46.00 1.35
CA GLU A 596 -9.41 -45.50 1.62
C GLU A 596 -9.94 -46.13 2.92
N GLU A 597 -10.26 -45.29 3.91
CA GLU A 597 -11.37 -45.54 4.84
C GLU A 597 -12.55 -44.69 4.40
N SER A 598 -13.68 -45.35 4.16
CA SER A 598 -14.96 -44.76 3.77
C SER A 598 -15.63 -44.05 4.94
N LEU A 599 -16.23 -42.87 4.72
CA LEU A 599 -17.44 -42.43 5.43
C LEU A 599 -18.13 -41.23 4.73
N ASN A 600 -19.36 -41.53 4.26
CA ASN A 600 -20.56 -40.70 4.09
C ASN A 600 -20.64 -39.45 3.18
N LYS A 601 -21.73 -39.47 2.41
CA LYS A 601 -22.18 -38.59 1.31
C LYS A 601 -22.46 -37.14 1.75
N SER A 602 -22.11 -36.19 0.88
CA SER A 602 -23.00 -35.08 0.46
C SER A 602 -22.49 -34.48 -0.86
N GLY A 603 -23.39 -34.36 -1.84
CA GLY A 603 -23.08 -33.93 -3.20
C GLY A 603 -22.70 -32.45 -3.32
N ARG A 604 -21.61 -32.20 -4.06
CA ARG A 604 -21.36 -30.94 -4.78
C ARG A 604 -20.75 -31.28 -6.13
N ALA A 605 -21.24 -30.58 -7.16
CA ALA A 605 -20.91 -30.77 -8.57
C ALA A 605 -19.40 -30.60 -8.84
N PHE A 606 -18.83 -31.54 -9.59
CA PHE A 606 -17.44 -31.49 -10.05
C PHE A 606 -17.24 -30.37 -11.07
N SER A 607 -16.33 -29.45 -10.74
CA SER A 607 -15.71 -28.50 -11.67
C SER A 607 -14.64 -29.23 -12.48
N SER A 608 -14.81 -29.22 -13.80
CA SER A 608 -13.86 -29.73 -14.79
C SER A 608 -12.62 -28.83 -14.84
N THR A 609 -11.45 -29.36 -14.45
CA THR A 609 -10.15 -28.72 -14.68
C THR A 609 -9.50 -29.36 -15.90
N ALA A 610 -10.09 -29.15 -17.07
CA ALA A 610 -9.39 -29.26 -18.35
C ALA A 610 -9.15 -27.83 -18.85
N PRO A 611 -7.93 -27.45 -19.27
CA PRO A 611 -7.71 -26.14 -19.86
C PRO A 611 -8.56 -26.06 -21.13
N GLN A 612 -9.57 -25.19 -21.12
CA GLN A 612 -10.36 -24.84 -22.29
C GLN A 612 -9.43 -24.18 -23.31
N ILE A 613 -8.82 -24.99 -24.18
CA ILE A 613 -8.03 -24.50 -25.30
C ILE A 613 -8.98 -23.75 -26.20
N ASN A 614 -8.81 -22.43 -26.25
CA ASN A 614 -9.63 -21.55 -27.08
C ASN A 614 -9.52 -22.01 -28.54
N ASN A 615 -10.64 -22.45 -29.13
CA ASN A 615 -10.70 -23.03 -30.48
C ASN A 615 -10.06 -22.11 -31.54
N LYS A 616 -10.11 -20.79 -31.33
CA LYS A 616 -9.41 -19.82 -32.20
C LYS A 616 -7.89 -19.99 -32.17
N THR A 617 -7.30 -20.23 -31.01
CA THR A 617 -5.86 -20.40 -30.85
C THR A 617 -5.38 -21.70 -31.49
N TYR A 618 -6.16 -22.78 -31.34
CA TYR A 618 -5.87 -24.06 -31.98
C TYR A 618 -5.96 -23.99 -33.51
N LEU A 619 -7.03 -23.40 -34.04
CA LEU A 619 -7.21 -23.23 -35.48
C LEU A 619 -6.15 -22.31 -36.10
N TRP A 620 -5.77 -21.24 -35.39
CA TRP A 620 -4.73 -20.31 -35.85
C TRP A 620 -3.34 -20.95 -35.86
N ALA A 621 -3.01 -21.77 -34.86
CA ALA A 621 -1.77 -22.56 -34.85
C ALA A 621 -1.74 -23.56 -36.01
N ARG A 622 -2.86 -24.24 -36.29
CA ARG A 622 -2.95 -25.19 -37.41
C ARG A 622 -2.86 -24.51 -38.78
N TYR A 623 -3.44 -23.31 -38.92
CA TYR A 623 -3.34 -22.51 -40.14
C TYR A 623 -1.91 -22.05 -40.42
N ASN A 624 -1.19 -21.60 -39.40
CA ASN A 624 0.22 -21.20 -39.55
C ASN A 624 1.14 -22.38 -39.88
N GLU A 625 0.89 -23.55 -39.28
CA GLU A 625 1.65 -24.76 -39.62
C GLU A 625 1.38 -25.20 -41.07
N MET A 626 0.12 -25.13 -41.52
CA MET A 626 -0.26 -25.45 -42.89
C MET A 626 0.33 -24.44 -43.89
N LYS A 627 0.37 -23.15 -43.55
CA LYS A 627 1.03 -22.11 -44.35
C LYS A 627 2.54 -22.34 -44.46
N ARG A 628 3.19 -22.77 -43.37
CA ARG A 628 4.63 -23.11 -43.33
C ARG A 628 4.94 -24.31 -44.23
N LEU A 629 4.10 -25.35 -44.19
CA LEU A 629 4.24 -26.53 -45.03
C LEU A 629 4.02 -26.23 -46.52
N VAL A 630 3.04 -25.37 -46.85
CA VAL A 630 2.80 -24.95 -48.24
C VAL A 630 3.93 -24.08 -48.79
N HIS A 631 4.51 -23.17 -47.98
CA HIS A 631 5.70 -22.43 -48.39
C HIS A 631 6.93 -23.33 -48.57
N GLY A 632 7.07 -24.39 -47.78
CA GLY A 632 8.14 -25.38 -47.93
C GLY A 632 8.01 -26.31 -49.13
N MET A 633 6.85 -26.33 -49.81
CA MET A 633 6.64 -27.09 -51.05
C MET A 633 6.73 -26.22 -52.33
N LEU A 634 6.80 -24.89 -52.17
CA LEU A 634 6.89 -23.92 -53.26
C LEU A 634 8.30 -23.33 -53.45
N ILE A 635 9.28 -23.82 -52.69
CA ILE A 635 10.72 -23.59 -52.84
C ILE A 635 11.34 -24.94 -53.17
#